data_AF-A0A552ELH3-F1
#
_entry.id   AF-A0A552ELH3-F1
#
_cell.length_a   1.000
_cell.length_b   1.000
_cell.length_c   1.000
_cell.angle_alpha   90.00
_cell.angle_beta   90.00
_cell.angle_gamma   90.00
#
_symmetry.space_group_name_H-M   'P 1'
#
loop_
_entity.id
_entity.type
_entity.pdbx_description
1 polymer ?
#
loop_
_entity_poly.entity_id
_entity_poly.type
_entity_poly.pdbx_seq_one_letter_code
_entity_poly.pdbx_strand_id
1 'polypeptide(L)' 'MEQQILEYFLSLKYPISIYSEEEGGYTALIPDLPGCMSRGETLEEVIINIEEAVVKKQLLCFLKDKKISS' A
#
# COMPACT_ATOMS: atom_id res chain seq x y z
N MET A 1 18.77 -1.11 -15.18
CA MET A 1 17.72 -0.08 -15.13
C MET A 1 16.50 -0.57 -14.35
N GLU A 2 16.01 -1.80 -14.60
CA GLU A 2 14.82 -2.34 -13.93
C GLU A 2 14.92 -2.48 -12.40
N GLN A 3 16.08 -2.90 -11.87
CA GLN A 3 16.27 -3.06 -10.42
C GLN A 3 16.25 -1.71 -9.67
N GLN A 4 16.77 -0.64 -10.28
CA GLN A 4 16.82 0.70 -9.67
C GLN A 4 15.43 1.34 -9.54
N ILE A 5 14.49 0.97 -10.42
CA ILE A 5 13.11 1.46 -10.37
C ILE A 5 12.35 0.81 -9.21
N LEU A 6 12.54 -0.50 -8.99
CA LEU A 6 11.90 -1.21 -7.89
C LEU A 6 12.42 -0.71 -6.52
N GLU A 7 13.73 -0.53 -6.39
CA GLU A 7 14.33 0.05 -5.17
C GLU A 7 13.82 1.46 -4.89
N TYR A 8 13.67 2.29 -5.93
CA TYR A 8 13.08 3.62 -5.80
C TYR A 8 11.65 3.55 -5.24
N PHE A 9 10.76 2.73 -5.81
CA PHE A 9 9.38 2.62 -5.33
C PHE A 9 9.28 2.09 -3.89
N LEU A 10 10.08 1.08 -3.54
CA LEU A 10 10.12 0.54 -2.18
C LEU A 10 10.70 1.53 -1.15
N SER A 11 11.53 2.48 -1.59
CA SER A 11 12.08 3.52 -0.71
C SER A 11 11.09 4.65 -0.39
N LEU A 12 9.99 4.77 -1.16
CA LEU A 12 9.00 5.81 -0.96
C LEU A 12 8.20 5.55 0.33
N LYS A 13 8.14 6.59 1.17
CA LYS A 13 7.36 6.57 2.41
C LYS A 13 6.03 7.27 2.16
N TYR A 14 4.94 6.56 2.46
CA TYR A 14 3.59 7.08 2.32
C TYR A 14 2.97 7.30 3.70
N PRO A 15 2.31 8.45 3.93
CA PRO A 15 1.56 8.66 5.15
C PRO A 15 0.34 7.74 5.19
N ILE A 16 0.14 7.07 6.32
CA ILE A 16 -1.00 6.20 6.58
C ILE A 16 -1.98 6.97 7.46
N SER A 17 -3.23 7.10 7.01
CA SER A 17 -4.33 7.64 7.81
C SER A 17 -5.13 6.50 8.41
N ILE A 18 -5.25 6.46 9.74
CA ILE A 18 -5.96 5.42 10.48
C ILE A 18 -7.19 6.03 11.14
N TYR A 19 -8.32 5.36 10.98
CA TYR A 19 -9.61 5.74 11.53
C TYR A 19 -10.13 4.59 12.40
N SER A 20 -10.58 4.90 13.61
CA SER A 20 -11.33 3.97 14.45
C SER A 20 -12.78 3.91 13.99
N GLU A 21 -13.37 2.71 13.96
CA GLU A 21 -14.78 2.53 13.59
C GLU A 21 -15.72 2.43 14.80
N GLU A 22 -16.98 2.83 14.62
CA GLU A 22 -17.98 2.82 15.69
C GLU A 22 -18.31 1.40 16.19
N GLU A 23 -18.28 0.41 15.31
CA GLU A 23 -18.54 -1.00 15.63
C GLU A 23 -17.29 -1.72 16.19
N GLY A 24 -16.19 -1.00 16.36
CA GLY A 24 -14.88 -1.55 16.72
C GLY A 24 -14.01 -1.86 15.50
N GLY A 25 -12.71 -1.96 15.75
CA GLY A 25 -11.69 -2.11 14.72
C GLY A 25 -11.19 -0.79 14.15
N TYR A 26 -10.30 -0.93 13.17
CA TYR A 26 -9.57 0.17 12.55
C TYR A 26 -9.59 0.02 11.04
N THR A 27 -9.61 1.17 10.36
CA THR A 27 -9.42 1.27 8.92
C THR A 27 -8.22 2.16 8.64
N ALA A 28 -7.22 1.63 7.94
CA ALA A 28 -6.11 2.40 7.40
C ALA A 28 -6.28 2.63 5.91
N LEU A 29 -5.90 3.82 5.46
CA LEU A 29 -5.83 4.16 4.05
C LEU A 29 -4.65 5.08 3.78
N ILE A 30 -4.17 5.06 2.54
CA ILE A 30 -3.10 5.94 2.10
C ILE A 30 -3.68 6.98 1.14
N PRO A 31 -3.75 8.26 1.54
CA PRO A 31 -4.34 9.31 0.71
C PRO A 31 -3.67 9.43 -0.66
N ASP A 32 -2.35 9.25 -0.70
CA ASP A 32 -1.53 9.37 -1.91
C ASP A 32 -1.69 8.17 -2.87
N LEU A 33 -2.23 7.05 -2.39
CA LEU A 33 -2.45 5.82 -3.15
C LEU A 33 -3.93 5.45 -3.16
N PRO A 34 -4.79 6.20 -3.90
CA PRO A 34 -6.22 5.97 -3.93
C PRO A 34 -6.54 4.51 -4.28
N GLY A 35 -7.38 3.88 -3.45
CA GLY A 35 -7.70 2.47 -3.53
C GLY A 35 -6.71 1.53 -2.83
N CYS A 36 -5.76 2.05 -2.04
CA CYS A 36 -4.98 1.28 -1.08
C CYS A 36 -5.54 1.56 0.32
N MET A 37 -6.37 0.63 0.81
CA MET A 37 -6.96 0.67 2.14
C MET A 37 -6.98 -0.74 2.73
N SER A 38 -6.97 -0.82 4.05
CA SER A 38 -7.04 -2.05 4.82
C SER A 38 -7.86 -1.85 6.08
N ARG A 39 -8.51 -2.92 6.55
CA ARG A 39 -9.32 -2.95 7.76
C ARG A 39 -8.93 -4.15 8.60
N GLY A 40 -9.09 -4.04 9.91
CA GLY A 40 -8.75 -5.07 10.89
C GLY A 40 -9.29 -4.72 12.26
N GLU A 41 -9.21 -5.67 13.18
CA GLU A 41 -9.75 -5.51 14.54
C GLU A 41 -8.77 -4.77 15.45
N THR A 42 -7.48 -4.86 15.14
CA THR A 42 -6.39 -4.24 15.91
C THR A 42 -5.57 -3.28 15.06
N LEU A 43 -4.90 -2.33 15.72
CA LEU A 43 -4.07 -1.35 15.05
C LEU A 43 -2.88 -2.03 14.34
N GLU A 44 -2.26 -3.00 15.01
CA GLU A 44 -1.12 -3.75 14.51
C GLU A 44 -1.47 -4.54 13.24
N GLU A 45 -2.61 -5.24 13.25
CA GLU A 45 -3.10 -5.99 12.08
C GLU A 45 -3.32 -5.05 10.88
N VAL A 46 -3.95 -3.91 11.12
CA VAL A 46 -4.25 -2.93 10.07
C VAL A 46 -2.98 -2.36 9.45
N ILE A 47 -1.97 -2.07 10.27
CA ILE A 47 -0.66 -1.59 9.82
C ILE A 47 0.04 -2.64 8.97
N ILE A 48 0.09 -3.89 9.42
CA ILE A 48 0.72 -4.98 8.65
C ILE A 48 0.02 -5.15 7.30
N ASN A 49 -1.31 -5.18 7.31
CA ASN A 49 -2.10 -5.39 6.09
C ASN A 49 -1.96 -4.23 5.09
N ILE A 50 -1.90 -2.97 5.54
CA ILE A 50 -1.73 -1.83 4.63
C ILE A 50 -0.31 -1.77 4.06
N GLU A 51 0.72 -2.12 4.85
CA GLU A 51 2.11 -2.19 4.37
C GLU A 51 2.27 -3.24 3.27
N GLU A 52 1.69 -4.44 3.44
CA GLU A 52 1.68 -5.47 2.41
C GLU A 52 0.95 -5.00 1.14
N ALA A 53 -0.18 -4.32 1.31
CA ALA A 53 -0.96 -3.79 0.18
C ALA A 53 -0.16 -2.76 -0.63
N VAL A 54 0.63 -1.91 0.02
CA VAL A 54 1.51 -0.93 -0.63
C VAL A 54 2.56 -1.62 -1.48
N VAL A 55 3.30 -2.56 -0.89
CA VAL A 55 4.37 -3.29 -1.59
C VAL A 55 3.80 -4.03 -2.79
N LYS A 56 2.67 -4.71 -2.61
CA LYS A 56 1.99 -5.44 -3.69
C LYS A 56 1.51 -4.52 -4.80
N LYS A 57 0.97 -3.34 -4.46
CA LYS A 57 0.51 -2.36 -5.44
C LYS A 57 1.66 -1.76 -6.24
N GLN A 58 2.78 -1.45 -5.57
CA GLN A 58 4.01 -0.99 -6.24
C GLN A 58 4.55 -2.05 -7.20
N LEU A 59 4.61 -3.32 -6.78
CA LEU A 59 5.04 -4.42 -7.64
C LEU A 59 4.10 -4.61 -8.84
N LEU A 60 2.78 -4.51 -8.63
CA LEU A 60 1.81 -4.62 -9.71
C LEU A 60 1.94 -3.47 -10.71
N CYS A 61 2.11 -2.23 -10.25
CA CYS A 61 2.39 -1.08 -11.13
C CYS A 61 3.63 -1.33 -11.98
N PHE A 62 4.73 -1.75 -11.34
CA PHE A 62 5.96 -2.09 -12.04
C PHE A 62 5.78 -3.20 -13.10
N LEU A 63 5.00 -4.25 -12.79
CA LEU A 63 4.70 -5.34 -13.72
C LEU A 63 3.76 -4.91 -14.85
N LYS A 64 2.85 -3.96 -14.61
CA LYS A 64 1.96 -3.40 -15.65
C LYS A 64 2.72 -2.52 -16.64
N ASP A 65 3.67 -1.72 -16.17
CA ASP A 65 4.52 -0.91 -17.03
C ASP A 65 5.33 -1.79 -18.00
N LYS A 66 5.73 -2.99 -17.57
CA LYS A 66 6.38 -3.98 -18.44
C LYS A 66 5.46 -4.56 -19.53
N LYS A 67 4.14 -4.61 -19.31
CA LYS A 67 3.17 -5.15 -20.29
C LYS A 67 2.71 -4.15 -21.35
N ILE A 68 3.00 -2.85 -21.18
CA ILE A 68 2.63 -1.81 -22.14
C ILE A 68 3.72 -1.65 -23.24
N SER A 69 4.89 -2.27 -23.06
CA SER A 69 6.01 -2.23 -24.01
C SER A 69 6.09 -3.45 -24.95
N SER A 70 4.99 -4.17 -25.21
CA SER A 70 4.96 -5.30 -26.16
C SER A 70 3.79 -5.19 -27.13
#